data_AF-A0A1J3CTB9-F1
#
_entry.id   AF-A0A1J3CTB9-F1
#
_cell.length_a   1.000
_cell.length_b   1.000
_cell.length_c   1.000
_cell.angle_alpha   90.00
_cell.angle_beta   90.00
_cell.angle_gamma   90.00
#
_symmetry.space_group_name_H-M   'P 1'
#
loop_
_entity.id
_entity.type
_entity.pdbx_description
1 polymer ?
#
loop_
_entity_poly.entity_id
_entity_poly.type
_entity_poly.pdbx_seq_one_letter_code
_entity_poly.pdbx_strand_id
1 'polypeptide(L)'
;ADVEEGSTVAVFGLGAVGLAVAEGARLRGVAKIIGVDLNSDKFEIGKKFGFTDFVNPTLCGEKKISEVIKEMTGGGVDYSF
;
A
#
# COMPACT_ATOMS: atom_id res chain seq x y z
N ALA A 1 11.28 -7.49 -7.88
CA ALA A 1 10.24 -8.53 -7.74
C ALA A 1 9.46 -8.58 -9.04
N ASP A 2 9.08 -9.77 -9.51
CA ASP A 2 8.29 -9.93 -10.73
C ASP A 2 6.80 -9.80 -10.39
N VAL A 3 6.39 -8.57 -10.04
CA VAL A 3 5.01 -8.27 -9.66
C VAL A 3 4.11 -8.37 -10.90
N GLU A 4 3.02 -9.11 -10.77
CA GLU A 4 2.08 -9.41 -11.85
C GLU A 4 1.10 -8.25 -12.11
N GLU A 5 0.71 -8.08 -13.37
CA GLU A 5 -0.33 -7.13 -13.77
C GLU A 5 -1.67 -7.51 -13.12
N GLY A 6 -2.46 -6.51 -12.69
CA GLY A 6 -3.76 -6.73 -12.05
C GLY A 6 -3.69 -7.21 -10.60
N SER A 7 -2.49 -7.48 -10.06
CA SER A 7 -2.31 -7.87 -8.66
C SER A 7 -2.58 -6.72 -7.68
N THR A 8 -2.54 -7.03 -6.38
CA THR A 8 -2.64 -6.09 -5.26
C THR A 8 -1.36 -6.08 -4.43
N VAL A 9 -0.88 -4.89 -4.08
CA VAL A 9 0.37 -4.70 -3.31
C VAL A 9 0.10 -3.91 -2.04
N ALA A 10 0.72 -4.31 -0.92
CA ALA A 10 0.88 -3.45 0.26
C ALA A 10 2.33 -2.98 0.41
N VAL A 11 2.54 -1.73 0.80
CA VAL A 11 3.88 -1.17 1.08
C VAL A 11 3.88 -0.54 2.47
N PHE A 12 4.78 -1.01 3.33
CA PHE A 12 4.94 -0.52 4.69
C PHE A 12 6.03 0.55 4.76
N GLY A 13 5.58 1.80 4.90
CA GLY A 13 6.41 3.00 4.99
C GLY A 13 6.42 3.78 3.67
N LEU A 14 5.98 5.04 3.71
CA LEU A 14 5.96 5.97 2.58
C LEU A 14 7.22 6.85 2.59
N GLY A 15 8.38 6.22 2.79
CA GLY A 15 9.70 6.84 2.62
C GLY A 15 10.20 6.73 1.18
N ALA A 16 11.44 7.14 0.91
CA ALA A 16 12.03 7.11 -0.44
C ALA A 16 11.91 5.73 -1.11
N VAL A 17 12.20 4.66 -0.37
CA VAL A 17 12.11 3.28 -0.88
C VAL A 17 10.65 2.90 -1.17
N GLY A 18 9.73 3.19 -0.25
CA GLY A 18 8.31 2.86 -0.44
C GLY A 18 7.68 3.59 -1.62
N LEU A 19 8.05 4.86 -1.85
CA LEU A 19 7.65 5.60 -3.04
C LEU A 19 8.18 4.97 -4.33
N ALA A 20 9.43 4.49 -4.33
CA ALA A 20 10.01 3.79 -5.48
C ALA A 20 9.34 2.42 -5.72
N VAL A 21 8.96 1.70 -4.65
CA VAL A 21 8.19 0.45 -4.76
C VAL A 21 6.82 0.70 -5.38
N ALA A 22 6.10 1.72 -4.91
CA ALA A 22 4.79 2.09 -5.46
C ALA A 22 4.89 2.48 -6.94
N GLU A 23 5.92 3.25 -7.30
CA GLU A 23 6.15 3.65 -8.70
C GLU A 23 6.42 2.43 -9.58
N GLY A 24 7.28 1.52 -9.12
CA GLY A 24 7.57 0.27 -9.83
C GLY A 24 6.32 -0.61 -9.99
N ALA A 25 5.50 -0.73 -8.94
CA ALA A 25 4.25 -1.47 -8.98
C ALA A 25 3.24 -0.82 -9.96
N ARG A 26 3.12 0.51 -9.96
CA ARG A 26 2.26 1.25 -10.90
C ARG A 26 2.66 0.98 -12.35
N LEU A 27 3.95 1.05 -12.66
CA LEU A 27 4.48 0.78 -14.00
C LEU A 27 4.24 -0.66 -14.48
N ARG A 28 4.00 -1.59 -13.55
CA ARG A 28 3.67 -3.00 -13.82
C ARG A 28 2.18 -3.28 -13.97
N GLY A 29 1.32 -2.26 -13.89
CA GLY A 29 -0.13 -2.41 -14.07
C GLY A 29 -0.83 -3.07 -12.88
N VAL A 30 -0.29 -2.94 -11.67
CA VAL A 30 -0.94 -3.39 -10.42
C VAL A 30 -2.29 -2.68 -10.25
N ALA A 31 -3.32 -3.41 -9.87
CA ALA A 31 -4.68 -2.88 -9.75
C ALA A 31 -4.89 -2.01 -8.50
N LYS A 32 -4.18 -2.33 -7.41
CA LYS A 32 -4.31 -1.64 -6.12
C LYS A 32 -2.98 -1.63 -5.37
N ILE A 33 -2.59 -0.45 -4.86
CA ILE A 33 -1.36 -0.23 -4.08
C ILE A 33 -1.73 0.42 -2.75
N ILE A 34 -1.69 -0.35 -1.67
CA ILE A 34 -2.06 0.07 -0.32
C ILE A 34 -0.80 0.56 0.42
N GLY A 35 -0.79 1.82 0.79
CA GLY A 35 0.28 2.41 1.61
C GLY A 35 -0.01 2.29 3.10
N VAL A 36 0.97 1.89 3.90
CA VAL A 36 0.87 1.85 5.36
C VAL A 36 1.93 2.77 5.97
N ASP A 37 1.54 3.88 6.59
CA ASP A 37 2.48 4.78 7.30
C ASP A 37 1.80 5.43 8.50
N LEU A 38 2.59 5.83 9.50
CA LEU A 38 2.10 6.53 10.70
C LEU A 38 1.75 8.00 10.41
N ASN A 39 2.36 8.59 9.37
CA ASN A 39 2.11 9.97 8.98
C ASN A 39 1.14 10.02 7.79
N SER A 40 -0.11 10.41 8.06
CA SER A 40 -1.16 10.54 7.05
C SER A 40 -0.85 11.60 5.98
N ASP A 41 -0.06 12.62 6.29
CA ASP A 41 0.28 13.69 5.34
C ASP A 41 1.12 13.17 4.17
N LYS A 42 1.84 12.05 4.37
CA LYS A 42 2.61 11.41 3.31
C LYS A 42 1.74 10.79 2.22
N PHE A 43 0.45 10.54 2.47
CA PHE A 43 -0.40 9.95 1.46
C PHE A 43 -0.60 10.89 0.26
N GLU A 44 -0.66 12.21 0.48
CA GLU A 44 -0.82 13.17 -0.62
C GLU A 44 0.34 13.14 -1.62
N ILE A 45 1.57 12.99 -1.14
CA ILE A 45 2.70 12.75 -2.04
C ILE A 45 2.66 11.32 -2.60
N GLY A 46 2.32 10.33 -1.78
CA GLY A 46 2.23 8.92 -2.17
C GLY A 46 1.30 8.67 -3.37
N LYS A 47 0.15 9.34 -3.45
CA LYS A 47 -0.78 9.24 -4.59
C LYS A 47 -0.10 9.53 -5.92
N LYS A 48 0.87 10.46 -5.96
CA LYS A 48 1.61 10.82 -7.18
C LYS A 48 2.53 9.69 -7.67
N PHE A 49 2.93 8.79 -6.77
CA PHE A 49 3.76 7.62 -7.03
C PHE A 49 2.95 6.32 -7.19
N GLY A 50 1.62 6.40 -7.18
CA GLY A 50 0.74 5.27 -7.48
C GLY A 50 0.00 4.65 -6.30
N PHE A 51 0.20 5.13 -5.07
CA PHE A 51 -0.62 4.67 -3.94
C PHE A 51 -2.11 4.97 -4.18
N THR A 52 -2.95 3.94 -4.15
CA THR A 52 -4.40 4.03 -4.38
C THR A 52 -5.16 4.14 -3.06
N ASP A 53 -4.66 3.47 -2.03
CA ASP A 53 -5.29 3.37 -0.72
C ASP A 53 -4.24 3.62 0.37
N PHE A 54 -4.69 4.00 1.56
CA PHE A 54 -3.80 4.29 2.68
C PHE A 54 -4.38 3.81 4.00
N VAL A 55 -3.50 3.28 4.85
CA VAL A 55 -3.81 2.85 6.22
C VAL A 55 -2.83 3.53 7.17
N ASN A 56 -3.36 4.28 8.13
CA ASN A 56 -2.57 4.73 9.27
C ASN A 56 -2.84 3.81 10.47
N PRO A 57 -1.85 3.02 10.92
CA PRO A 57 -2.04 2.10 12.05
C PRO A 57 -2.56 2.75 13.32
N THR A 58 -2.23 4.02 13.56
CA THR A 58 -2.65 4.76 14.76
C THR A 58 -4.14 5.10 14.76
N LEU A 59 -4.80 5.02 13.60
CA LEU A 59 -6.22 5.32 13.42
C LEU A 59 -7.08 4.05 13.38
N CYS A 60 -6.48 2.87 13.52
CA CYS A 60 -7.17 1.58 13.42
C CYS A 60 -7.68 1.01 14.76
N GLY A 61 -7.48 1.72 15.88
CA GLY A 61 -7.87 1.25 17.20
C GLY A 61 -7.11 -0.02 17.60
N GLU A 62 -7.83 -1.06 18.05
CA GLU A 62 -7.26 -2.34 18.47
C GLU A 62 -7.06 -3.35 17.32
N LYS A 63 -7.55 -3.03 16.11
CA LYS A 63 -7.44 -3.94 14.96
C LYS A 63 -5.99 -4.08 14.51
N LYS A 64 -5.58 -5.31 14.14
CA LYS A 64 -4.28 -5.52 13.50
C LYS A 64 -4.34 -5.02 12.06
N ILE A 65 -3.22 -4.48 11.56
CA ILE A 65 -3.14 -3.96 10.18
C ILE A 65 -3.39 -5.04 9.15
N SER A 66 -2.98 -6.28 9.41
CA SER A 66 -3.29 -7.41 8.55
C SER A 66 -4.79 -7.71 8.46
N GLU A 67 -5.57 -7.47 9.51
CA GLU A 67 -7.03 -7.63 9.50
C GLU A 67 -7.67 -6.49 8.69
N VAL A 68 -7.24 -5.26 8.91
CA VAL A 68 -7.70 -4.09 8.14
C VAL A 68 -7.45 -4.29 6.64
N ILE A 69 -6.23 -4.72 6.26
CA ILE A 69 -5.89 -4.98 4.86
C ILE A 69 -6.76 -6.12 4.29
N LYS A 70 -6.97 -7.21 5.04
CA LYS A 70 -7.85 -8.31 4.59
C LYS A 70 -9.29 -7.84 4.38
N GLU A 71 -9.82 -6.99 5.25
CA GLU A 71 -11.15 -6.40 5.11
C GLU A 71 -11.24 -5.51 3.86
N MET A 72 -10.18 -4.72 3.56
CA MET A 72 -10.13 -3.81 2.40
C MET A 72 -10.02 -4.52 1.04
N THR A 73 -9.48 -5.74 1.02
CA THR A 73 -9.20 -6.47 -0.23
C THR A 73 -9.99 -7.76 -0.37
N GLY A 74 -10.74 -8.18 0.65
CA GLY A 74 -11.48 -9.43 0.66
C GLY A 74 -10.62 -10.69 0.82
N GLY A 75 -9.35 -10.56 1.25
CA GLY A 75 -8.48 -11.73 1.45
C GLY A 75 -7.01 -11.47 1.76
N GLY A 76 -6.51 -10.25 1.54
CA GLY A 76 -5.09 -9.90 1.69
C GLY A 76 -4.52 -9.25 0.42
N VAL A 77 -3.20 -9.24 0.28
CA VAL A 77 -2.50 -8.72 -0.90
C VAL A 77 -1.64 -9.82 -1.51
N ASP A 78 -1.40 -9.74 -2.81
CA ASP A 78 -0.56 -10.71 -3.53
C ASP A 78 0.92 -10.50 -3.17
N TYR A 79 1.32 -9.25 -2.95
CA TYR A 79 2.68 -8.89 -2.53
C TYR A 79 2.68 -7.87 -1.39
N SER A 80 3.64 -7.99 -0.49
CA SER A 80 3.88 -7.00 0.57
C SER A 80 5.37 -6.65 0.66
N PHE A 81 5.67 -5.36 0.81
CA PHE A 81 7.03 -4.83 0.91
C PHE A 81 7.22 -3.98 2.17
#